data_AF-W6RFT6-F1
#
_entry.id   AF-W6RFT6-F1
#
_cell.length_a   1.000
_cell.length_b   1.000
_cell.length_c   1.000
_cell.angle_alpha   90.00
_cell.angle_beta   90.00
_cell.angle_gamma   90.00
#
_symmetry.space_group_name_H-M   'P 1'
#
loop_
_entity.id
_entity.type
_entity.pdbx_description
1 polymer ?
#
loop_
_entity_poly.entity_id
_entity_poly.type
_entity_poly.pdbx_seq_one_letter_code
_entity_poly.pdbx_strand_id
1 'polypeptide(L)'
;MRIVVALAALVILPYVLIVLYLLPFIHPVSTLMLRDLVLLRGYDRQWVSIDNISPVLVQSVMMSEDGQYCFHGGVDWGEMRMLLEDTLSGHSTRGGSTIPMQTAKNLFLWNSRSFVRKALELPLAVTADVIWSKRRLMEIYLNIAEWGPGIYGIEAAARHHFKVPASKLTSRQAALLAVALPNPFDRNAGKPGRGLRRLASLIERRARGSGDYIRCIYD
;
A
#
# COMPACT_ATOMS: atom_id res chain seq x y z
N MET A 1 -32.97 -5.10 16.96
CA MET A 1 -33.05 -4.44 15.63
C MET A 1 -31.93 -3.41 15.41
N ARG A 2 -31.75 -2.39 16.27
CA ARG A 2 -30.73 -1.34 16.07
C ARG A 2 -29.28 -1.84 15.96
N ILE A 3 -28.87 -2.82 16.78
CA ILE A 3 -27.51 -3.39 16.76
C ILE A 3 -27.23 -4.14 15.44
N VAL A 4 -28.20 -4.94 14.98
CA VAL A 4 -28.08 -5.69 13.71
C VAL A 4 -27.94 -4.73 12.52
N VAL A 5 -28.72 -3.65 12.51
CA VAL A 5 -28.63 -2.60 11.49
C VAL A 5 -27.26 -1.91 11.54
N ALA A 6 -26.74 -1.59 12.72
CA ALA A 6 -25.42 -0.97 12.87
C ALA A 6 -24.29 -1.90 12.40
N LEU A 7 -24.36 -3.20 12.72
CA LEU A 7 -23.38 -4.18 12.26
C LEU A 7 -23.45 -4.39 10.75
N ALA A 8 -24.65 -4.48 10.17
CA ALA A 8 -24.84 -4.57 8.73
C ALA A 8 -24.28 -3.33 8.03
N ALA A 9 -24.56 -2.13 8.54
CA ALA A 9 -24.00 -0.89 8.02
C ALA A 9 -22.47 -0.87 8.07
N LEU A 10 -21.87 -1.34 9.17
CA LEU A 10 -20.41 -1.41 9.31
C LEU A 10 -19.77 -2.34 8.26
N VAL A 11 -20.41 -3.46 7.94
CA VAL A 11 -19.93 -4.41 6.93
C VAL A 11 -20.17 -3.89 5.51
N ILE A 12 -21.31 -3.26 5.24
CA ILE A 12 -21.69 -2.78 3.90
C ILE A 12 -20.94 -1.51 3.51
N LEU A 13 -20.66 -0.62 4.47
CA LEU A 13 -20.07 0.69 4.22
C LEU A 13 -18.75 0.63 3.43
N PRO A 14 -17.77 -0.24 3.76
CA PRO A 14 -16.56 -0.39 2.94
C PRO A 14 -16.83 -0.67 1.47
N TYR A 15 -17.83 -1.51 1.15
CA TYR A 15 -18.16 -1.85 -0.24
C TYR A 15 -18.79 -0.66 -0.97
N VAL A 16 -19.66 0.10 -0.30
CA VAL A 16 -20.21 1.35 -0.85
C VAL A 16 -19.08 2.34 -1.10
N LEU A 17 -18.15 2.49 -0.16
CA LEU A 17 -16.98 3.35 -0.33
C LEU A 17 -16.06 2.88 -1.47
N ILE A 18 -15.91 1.57 -1.69
CA ILE A 18 -15.17 1.06 -2.85
C ILE A 18 -15.78 1.57 -4.15
N VAL A 19 -17.10 1.47 -4.30
CA VAL A 19 -17.79 1.99 -5.50
C VAL A 19 -17.64 3.50 -5.61
N LEU A 20 -17.74 4.25 -4.51
CA LEU A 20 -17.55 5.70 -4.53
C LEU A 20 -16.13 6.11 -4.94
N TYR A 21 -15.10 5.45 -4.39
CA TYR A 21 -13.70 5.75 -4.68
C TYR A 21 -13.22 5.31 -6.07
N LEU A 22 -14.08 4.66 -6.86
CA LEU A 22 -13.89 4.49 -8.30
C LEU A 22 -13.78 5.85 -9.01
N LEU A 23 -14.49 6.87 -8.51
CA LEU A 23 -14.51 8.20 -9.09
C LEU A 23 -13.15 8.91 -8.84
N PRO A 24 -12.42 9.32 -9.89
CA PRO A 24 -11.02 9.75 -9.77
C PRO A 24 -10.83 10.99 -8.91
N PHE A 25 -11.81 11.89 -8.88
CA PHE A 25 -11.80 13.13 -8.10
C PHE A 25 -12.11 12.93 -6.61
N ILE A 26 -12.56 11.73 -6.20
CA ILE A 26 -12.77 11.42 -4.78
C ILE A 26 -11.45 10.92 -4.21
N HIS A 27 -10.92 11.62 -3.21
CA HIS A 27 -9.66 11.27 -2.57
C HIS A 27 -9.93 10.60 -1.21
N PRO A 28 -9.76 9.28 -1.09
CA PRO A 28 -10.07 8.55 0.13
C PRO A 28 -9.22 9.01 1.33
N VAL A 29 -9.86 9.16 2.49
CA VAL A 29 -9.18 9.34 3.78
C VAL A 29 -9.14 8.00 4.50
N SER A 30 -7.94 7.58 4.93
CA SER A 30 -7.72 6.29 5.56
C SER A 30 -8.13 6.28 7.03
N THR A 31 -8.46 5.11 7.57
CA THR A 31 -8.71 4.96 9.02
C THR A 31 -7.50 5.35 9.87
N LEU A 32 -6.28 5.21 9.33
CA LEU A 32 -5.05 5.66 9.97
C LEU A 32 -5.01 7.20 10.11
N MET A 33 -5.33 7.92 9.04
CA MET A 33 -5.44 9.40 9.07
C MET A 33 -6.54 9.86 10.01
N LEU A 34 -7.71 9.19 9.99
CA LEU A 34 -8.80 9.50 10.91
C LEU A 34 -8.40 9.27 12.37
N ARG A 35 -7.66 8.19 12.64
CA ARG A 35 -7.12 7.92 13.97
C ARG A 35 -6.17 9.03 14.41
N ASP A 36 -5.23 9.43 13.57
CA ASP A 36 -4.27 10.49 13.91
C ASP A 36 -4.98 11.83 14.18
N LEU A 37 -6.01 12.16 13.39
CA LEU A 37 -6.87 13.32 13.62
C LEU A 37 -7.58 13.25 14.98
N VAL A 38 -8.20 12.11 15.31
CA VAL A 38 -8.89 11.89 16.61
C VAL A 38 -7.90 11.95 17.78
N LEU A 39 -6.67 11.48 17.58
CA LEU A 39 -5.60 11.53 18.58
C LEU A 39 -4.89 12.89 18.64
N LEU A 40 -5.33 13.89 17.86
CA LEU A 40 -4.72 15.22 17.76
C LEU A 40 -3.22 15.16 17.38
N ARG A 41 -2.82 14.11 16.67
CA ARG A 41 -1.51 13.96 16.06
C ARG A 41 -1.67 14.47 14.63
N GLY A 42 -1.33 15.72 14.37
CA GLY A 42 -1.40 16.26 13.02
C GLY A 42 -0.68 15.35 12.01
N TYR A 43 -1.15 15.32 10.77
CA TYR A 43 -0.52 14.55 9.69
C TYR A 43 -0.30 15.43 8.46
N ASP A 44 0.71 15.10 7.65
CA ASP A 44 0.92 15.69 6.33
C ASP A 44 0.44 14.71 5.26
N ARG A 45 -0.30 15.25 4.30
CA ARG A 45 -0.76 14.52 3.13
C ARG A 45 -0.91 15.45 1.94
N GLN A 46 -0.35 15.03 0.82
CA GLN A 46 -0.58 15.65 -0.48
C GLN A 46 -1.00 14.57 -1.47
N TRP A 47 -2.23 14.69 -1.98
CA TRP A 47 -2.71 13.78 -3.02
C TRP A 47 -2.04 14.12 -4.34
N VAL A 48 -1.58 13.10 -5.06
CA VAL A 48 -1.00 13.23 -6.39
C VAL A 48 -1.55 12.14 -7.30
N SER A 49 -1.91 12.51 -8.53
CA SER A 49 -2.34 11.52 -9.52
C SER A 49 -1.20 10.61 -9.92
N ILE A 50 -1.51 9.38 -10.35
CA ILE A 50 -0.52 8.38 -10.76
C ILE A 50 0.40 8.88 -11.88
N ASP A 51 -0.09 9.76 -12.77
CA ASP A 51 0.69 10.41 -13.83
C ASP A 51 1.80 11.32 -13.31
N ASN A 52 1.61 11.85 -12.11
CA ASN A 52 2.56 12.75 -11.44
C ASN A 52 3.43 12.00 -10.42
N ILE A 53 3.45 10.67 -10.49
CA ILE A 53 4.32 9.80 -9.70
C ILE A 53 5.40 9.23 -10.63
N SER A 54 6.66 9.25 -10.20
CA SER A 54 7.75 8.66 -10.97
C SER A 54 7.49 7.16 -11.24
N PRO A 55 7.51 6.69 -12.51
CA PRO A 55 7.25 5.27 -12.82
C PRO A 55 8.22 4.31 -12.13
N VAL A 56 9.48 4.73 -11.90
CA VAL A 56 10.46 3.91 -11.17
C VAL A 56 10.09 3.70 -9.70
N LEU A 57 9.30 4.59 -9.10
CA LEU A 57 8.73 4.35 -7.78
C LEU A 57 7.68 3.24 -7.84
N VAL A 58 6.72 3.34 -8.77
CA VAL A 58 5.67 2.34 -8.91
C VAL A 58 6.27 0.94 -9.12
N GLN A 59 7.29 0.84 -9.99
CA GLN A 59 8.09 -0.38 -10.17
C GLN A 59 8.74 -0.85 -8.86
N SER A 60 9.41 0.05 -8.13
CA SER A 60 10.09 -0.30 -6.88
C SER A 60 9.13 -0.81 -5.81
N VAL A 61 7.95 -0.19 -5.72
CA VAL A 61 6.89 -0.58 -4.78
C VAL A 61 6.33 -1.95 -5.14
N MET A 62 5.97 -2.19 -6.40
CA MET A 62 5.53 -3.51 -6.85
C MET A 62 6.58 -4.57 -6.57
N MET A 63 7.85 -4.35 -6.95
CA MET A 63 8.91 -5.34 -6.73
C MET A 63 9.27 -5.57 -5.25
N SER A 64 8.91 -4.65 -4.36
CA SER A 64 9.15 -4.76 -2.92
C SER A 64 7.97 -5.38 -2.17
N GLU A 65 6.75 -4.98 -2.51
CA GLU A 65 5.53 -5.31 -1.77
C GLU A 65 4.69 -6.41 -2.42
N ASP A 66 4.64 -6.45 -3.74
CA ASP A 66 3.70 -7.28 -4.49
C ASP A 66 4.20 -7.52 -5.93
N GLY A 67 5.09 -8.51 -6.04
CA GLY A 67 5.78 -8.81 -7.29
C GLY A 67 4.88 -9.39 -8.38
N GLN A 68 3.64 -9.80 -8.06
CA GLN A 68 2.65 -10.35 -9.00
C GLN A 68 1.43 -9.42 -9.16
N TYR A 69 1.53 -8.15 -8.76
CA TYR A 69 0.41 -7.21 -8.71
C TYR A 69 -0.46 -7.18 -9.98
N CYS A 70 0.15 -7.20 -11.16
CA CYS A 70 -0.57 -7.17 -12.44
C CYS A 70 -1.25 -8.51 -12.81
N PHE A 71 -0.94 -9.61 -12.13
CA PHE A 71 -1.30 -10.97 -12.53
C PHE A 71 -2.32 -11.65 -11.61
N HIS A 72 -2.72 -11.01 -10.51
CA HIS A 72 -3.73 -11.55 -9.59
C HIS A 72 -4.94 -10.62 -9.44
N GLY A 73 -6.08 -11.16 -9.00
CA GLY A 73 -7.33 -10.43 -8.76
C GLY A 73 -7.51 -9.98 -7.30
N GLY A 74 -6.57 -9.19 -6.78
CA GLY A 74 -6.57 -8.73 -5.39
C GLY A 74 -5.72 -9.54 -4.41
N VAL A 75 -5.63 -10.87 -4.57
CA VAL A 75 -4.90 -11.77 -3.68
C VAL A 75 -4.03 -12.72 -4.50
N ASP A 76 -2.76 -12.88 -4.10
CA ASP A 76 -1.88 -13.92 -4.63
C ASP A 76 -2.12 -15.23 -3.89
N TRP A 77 -2.92 -16.11 -4.50
CA TRP A 77 -3.24 -17.42 -3.96
C TRP A 77 -2.05 -18.38 -3.95
N GLY A 78 -1.09 -18.19 -4.86
CA GLY A 78 0.13 -18.98 -4.92
C GLY A 78 1.02 -18.65 -3.72
N GLU A 79 1.28 -17.35 -3.50
CA GLU A 79 2.05 -16.88 -2.35
C GLU A 79 1.36 -17.24 -1.03
N MET A 80 0.04 -17.07 -0.93
CA MET A 80 -0.69 -17.43 0.28
C MET A 80 -0.62 -18.93 0.60
N ARG A 81 -0.65 -19.81 -0.41
CA ARG A 81 -0.49 -21.26 -0.20
C ARG A 81 0.90 -21.60 0.32
N MET A 82 1.94 -21.05 -0.31
CA MET A 82 3.33 -21.23 0.12
C MET A 82 3.52 -20.74 1.57
N LEU A 83 2.95 -19.59 1.94
CA LEU A 83 3.04 -19.06 3.30
C LEU A 83 2.31 -19.90 4.34
N LEU A 84 1.18 -20.51 3.96
CA LEU A 84 0.47 -21.44 4.85
C LEU A 84 1.30 -22.70 5.08
N GLU A 85 1.91 -23.27 4.03
CA GLU A 85 2.80 -24.43 4.12
C GLU A 85 4.05 -24.13 4.98
N ASP A 86 4.67 -22.96 4.80
CA ASP A 86 5.79 -22.50 5.63
C ASP A 86 5.41 -22.31 7.10
N THR A 87 4.22 -21.76 7.36
CA THR A 87 3.72 -21.58 8.74
C THR A 87 3.46 -22.93 9.40
N LEU A 88 2.83 -23.86 8.69
CA LEU A 88 2.54 -25.21 9.20
C LEU A 88 3.81 -26.03 9.44
N SER A 89 4.89 -25.75 8.70
CA SER A 89 6.21 -26.36 8.89
C SER A 89 7.07 -25.67 9.96
N GLY A 90 6.55 -24.65 10.66
CA GLY A 90 7.24 -23.99 11.78
C GLY A 90 8.24 -22.90 11.40
N HIS A 91 8.27 -22.47 10.15
CA HIS A 91 9.14 -21.38 9.68
C HIS A 91 8.53 -20.01 10.00
N SER A 92 9.37 -19.01 10.27
CA SER A 92 8.93 -17.63 10.44
C SER A 92 8.40 -17.09 9.11
N THR A 93 7.11 -16.77 9.04
CA THR A 93 6.50 -16.29 7.80
C THR A 93 6.91 -14.85 7.47
N ARG A 94 7.31 -14.66 6.21
CA ARG A 94 7.37 -13.35 5.57
C ARG A 94 5.94 -12.89 5.31
N GLY A 95 5.62 -11.61 5.50
CA GLY A 95 4.25 -11.14 5.30
C GLY A 95 3.89 -11.02 3.82
N GLY A 96 3.22 -12.01 3.22
CA GLY A 96 2.71 -11.94 1.84
C GLY A 96 1.35 -11.29 1.74
N SER A 97 1.26 -10.02 2.12
CA SER A 97 0.05 -9.23 1.87
C SER A 97 0.23 -8.45 0.58
N THR A 98 -0.63 -8.71 -0.40
CA THR A 98 -0.67 -7.98 -1.66
C THR A 98 -1.01 -6.50 -1.45
N ILE A 99 -0.70 -5.65 -2.42
CA ILE A 99 -1.04 -4.22 -2.38
C ILE A 99 -2.54 -3.99 -2.16
N PRO A 100 -3.47 -4.71 -2.81
CA PRO A 100 -4.91 -4.60 -2.52
C PRO A 100 -5.28 -4.96 -1.08
N MET A 101 -4.67 -6.00 -0.48
CA MET A 101 -4.90 -6.34 0.93
C MET A 101 -4.39 -5.26 1.86
N GLN A 102 -3.20 -4.70 1.59
CA GLN A 102 -2.66 -3.60 2.36
C GLN A 102 -3.51 -2.33 2.24
N THR A 103 -4.04 -2.07 1.04
CA THR A 103 -4.97 -0.96 0.77
C THR A 103 -6.25 -1.13 1.58
N ALA A 104 -6.89 -2.30 1.52
CA ALA A 104 -8.10 -2.59 2.29
C ALA A 104 -7.87 -2.44 3.81
N LYS A 105 -6.74 -2.97 4.30
CA LYS A 105 -6.33 -2.86 5.71
C LYS A 105 -6.18 -1.41 6.14
N ASN A 106 -5.47 -0.59 5.37
CA ASN A 106 -5.18 0.80 5.74
C ASN A 106 -6.39 1.71 5.53
N LEU A 107 -7.21 1.44 4.52
CA LEU A 107 -8.30 2.32 4.14
C LEU A 107 -9.55 2.12 5.00
N PHE A 108 -9.91 0.87 5.30
CA PHE A 108 -11.20 0.54 5.92
C PHE A 108 -11.09 -0.08 7.31
N LEU A 109 -9.96 -0.70 7.64
CA LEU A 109 -9.82 -1.49 8.86
C LEU A 109 -8.93 -0.78 9.89
N TRP A 110 -8.87 -1.30 11.10
CA TRP A 110 -8.03 -0.75 12.17
C TRP A 110 -6.72 -1.52 12.32
N ASN A 111 -5.73 -0.89 12.97
CA ASN A 111 -4.43 -1.52 13.18
C ASN A 111 -4.43 -2.43 14.43
N SER A 112 -4.92 -3.68 14.30
CA SER A 112 -4.78 -4.75 15.31
C SER A 112 -4.28 -6.06 14.70
N ARG A 113 -3.34 -6.77 15.32
CA ARG A 113 -2.93 -8.11 14.89
C ARG A 113 -4.00 -9.17 15.23
N SER A 114 -5.09 -9.18 14.47
CA SER A 114 -6.21 -10.12 14.62
C SER A 114 -6.39 -10.96 13.36
N PHE A 115 -6.53 -12.27 13.54
CA PHE A 115 -6.86 -13.19 12.45
C PHE A 115 -8.20 -12.83 11.80
N VAL A 116 -9.18 -12.38 12.59
CA VAL A 116 -10.49 -11.93 12.09
C VAL A 116 -10.31 -10.74 11.15
N ARG A 117 -9.48 -9.75 11.53
CA ARG A 117 -9.20 -8.61 10.64
C ARG A 117 -8.55 -9.09 9.34
N LYS A 118 -7.59 -10.02 9.43
CA LYS A 118 -6.93 -10.57 8.23
C LYS A 118 -7.93 -11.26 7.30
N ALA A 119 -8.92 -11.97 7.85
CA ALA A 119 -10.00 -12.57 7.08
C ALA A 119 -10.92 -11.52 6.41
N LEU A 120 -11.12 -10.34 7.03
CA LEU A 120 -11.88 -9.23 6.44
C LEU A 120 -11.11 -8.50 5.32
N GLU A 121 -9.78 -8.51 5.34
CA GLU A 121 -8.95 -7.91 4.28
C GLU A 121 -9.18 -8.59 2.92
N LEU A 122 -9.34 -9.92 2.91
CA LEU A 122 -9.47 -10.72 1.67
C LEU A 122 -10.65 -10.31 0.78
N PRO A 123 -11.92 -10.34 1.25
CA PRO A 123 -13.04 -9.98 0.40
C PRO A 123 -13.00 -8.51 -0.03
N LEU A 124 -12.49 -7.61 0.82
CA LEU A 124 -12.32 -6.20 0.48
C LEU A 124 -11.25 -6.01 -0.60
N ALA A 125 -10.12 -6.71 -0.50
CA ALA A 125 -9.03 -6.66 -1.47
C ALA A 125 -9.47 -7.15 -2.84
N VAL A 126 -10.15 -8.30 -2.90
CA VAL A 126 -10.70 -8.85 -4.16
C VAL A 126 -11.73 -7.89 -4.74
N THR A 127 -12.65 -7.38 -3.92
CA THR A 127 -13.70 -6.46 -4.42
C THR A 127 -13.10 -5.15 -4.93
N ALA A 128 -12.13 -4.58 -4.22
CA ALA A 128 -11.42 -3.38 -4.63
C ALA A 128 -10.67 -3.58 -5.95
N ASP A 129 -10.00 -4.72 -6.13
CA ASP A 129 -9.24 -5.03 -7.35
C ASP A 129 -10.14 -5.35 -8.56
N VAL A 130 -11.35 -5.85 -8.33
CA VAL A 130 -12.37 -6.05 -9.38
C VAL A 130 -13.02 -4.73 -9.80
N ILE A 131 -13.31 -3.85 -8.84
CA ILE A 131 -14.03 -2.60 -9.12
C ILE A 131 -13.08 -1.51 -9.62
N TRP A 132 -11.91 -1.36 -9.01
CA TRP A 132 -10.91 -0.39 -9.42
C TRP A 132 -9.95 -0.99 -10.44
N SER A 133 -9.59 -0.22 -11.46
CA SER A 133 -8.46 -0.59 -12.31
C SER A 133 -7.17 -0.68 -11.50
N LYS A 134 -6.21 -1.49 -11.95
CA LYS A 134 -4.86 -1.59 -11.34
C LYS A 134 -4.23 -0.23 -11.16
N ARG A 135 -4.40 0.64 -12.15
CA ARG A 135 -3.98 2.04 -12.11
C ARG A 135 -4.58 2.81 -10.94
N ARG A 136 -5.91 2.77 -10.77
CA ARG A 136 -6.61 3.50 -9.71
C ARG A 136 -6.29 2.95 -8.32
N LEU A 137 -6.19 1.63 -8.19
CA LEU A 137 -5.85 1.00 -6.91
C LEU A 137 -4.43 1.38 -6.49
N MET A 138 -3.45 1.33 -7.40
CA MET A 138 -2.09 1.79 -7.12
C MET A 138 -2.06 3.28 -6.73
N GLU A 139 -2.82 4.13 -7.43
CA GLU A 139 -2.92 5.55 -7.08
C GLU A 139 -3.44 5.75 -5.65
N ILE A 140 -4.53 5.08 -5.29
CA ILE A 140 -5.09 5.12 -3.93
C ILE A 140 -4.05 4.64 -2.93
N TYR A 141 -3.45 3.46 -3.17
CA TYR A 141 -2.46 2.86 -2.30
C TYR A 141 -1.31 3.82 -1.97
N LEU A 142 -0.67 4.39 -3.00
CA LEU A 142 0.49 5.27 -2.84
C LEU A 142 0.13 6.58 -2.13
N ASN A 143 -1.13 7.03 -2.20
CA ASN A 143 -1.62 8.25 -1.56
C ASN A 143 -2.18 8.05 -0.15
N ILE A 144 -2.47 6.81 0.26
CA ILE A 144 -2.96 6.50 1.61
C ILE A 144 -1.93 5.80 2.48
N ALA A 145 -0.88 5.23 1.88
CA ALA A 145 0.18 4.58 2.62
C ALA A 145 0.89 5.59 3.54
N GLU A 146 1.27 5.13 4.73
CA GLU A 146 2.08 5.88 5.68
C GLU A 146 3.55 5.61 5.38
N TRP A 147 4.28 6.64 4.96
CA TRP A 147 5.69 6.55 4.55
C TRP A 147 6.67 6.96 5.66
N GLY A 148 6.13 7.42 6.78
CA GLY A 148 6.83 7.85 7.99
C GLY A 148 5.79 8.31 9.02
N PRO A 149 6.17 8.54 10.28
CA PRO A 149 5.22 8.90 11.34
C PRO A 149 4.40 10.14 10.96
N GLY A 150 3.09 9.97 10.72
CA GLY A 150 2.18 11.06 10.33
C GLY A 150 2.43 11.61 8.92
N ILE A 151 3.14 10.89 8.06
CA ILE A 151 3.41 11.27 6.67
C ILE A 151 2.68 10.29 5.76
N TYR A 152 1.56 10.74 5.21
CA TYR A 152 0.74 9.93 4.33
C TYR A 152 0.83 10.40 2.89
N GLY A 153 0.85 9.43 1.98
CA GLY A 153 0.93 9.70 0.57
C GLY A 153 2.33 10.02 0.08
N ILE A 154 2.60 9.58 -1.15
CA ILE A 154 3.95 9.60 -1.71
C ILE A 154 4.50 11.00 -1.94
N GLU A 155 3.65 11.98 -2.29
CA GLU A 155 4.11 13.35 -2.53
C GLU A 155 4.66 13.98 -1.25
N ALA A 156 3.93 13.82 -0.14
CA ALA A 156 4.41 14.25 1.18
C ALA A 156 5.72 13.53 1.55
N ALA A 157 5.80 12.22 1.30
CA ALA A 157 7.00 11.42 1.58
C ALA A 157 8.23 11.87 0.78
N ALA A 158 8.08 12.11 -0.53
CA ALA A 158 9.16 12.55 -1.40
C ALA A 158 9.72 13.92 -0.96
N ARG A 159 8.82 14.86 -0.63
CA ARG A 159 9.18 16.17 -0.10
C ARG A 159 9.81 16.08 1.28
N HIS A 160 9.29 15.23 2.15
CA HIS A 160 9.80 15.06 3.50
C HIS A 160 11.24 14.51 3.48
N HIS A 161 11.46 13.38 2.82
CA HIS A 161 12.74 12.66 2.86
C HIS A 161 13.80 13.20 1.91
N PHE A 162 13.40 13.70 0.74
CA PHE A 162 14.33 14.01 -0.35
C PHE A 162 14.20 15.42 -0.93
N LYS A 163 13.22 16.21 -0.46
CA LYS A 163 13.00 17.59 -0.92
C LYS A 163 12.76 17.70 -2.43
N VAL A 164 12.16 16.67 -3.04
CA VAL A 164 11.77 16.61 -4.45
C VAL A 164 10.29 16.23 -4.57
N PRO A 165 9.60 16.61 -5.65
CA PRO A 165 8.25 16.08 -5.93
C PRO A 165 8.32 14.58 -6.28
N ALA A 166 7.22 13.86 -6.09
CA ALA A 166 7.13 12.42 -6.36
C ALA A 166 7.46 12.06 -7.82
N SER A 167 7.15 12.95 -8.75
CA SER A 167 7.50 12.81 -10.18
C SER A 167 9.00 12.82 -10.46
N LYS A 168 9.83 13.37 -9.55
CA LYS A 168 11.29 13.48 -9.70
C LYS A 168 12.08 12.49 -8.85
N LEU A 169 11.42 11.50 -8.26
CA LEU A 169 12.10 10.45 -7.51
C LEU A 169 13.01 9.65 -8.44
N THR A 170 14.30 9.59 -8.08
CA THR A 170 15.30 8.73 -8.73
C THR A 170 15.06 7.26 -8.38
N SER A 171 15.58 6.32 -9.19
CA SER A 171 15.47 4.87 -8.89
C SER A 171 15.97 4.52 -7.49
N ARG A 172 17.01 5.23 -7.02
CA ARG A 172 17.58 5.01 -5.69
C ARG A 172 16.64 5.47 -4.58
N GLN A 173 16.08 6.67 -4.71
CA GLN A 173 15.12 7.24 -3.74
C GLN A 173 13.82 6.43 -3.71
N ALA A 174 13.33 6.03 -4.87
CA ALA A 174 12.20 5.12 -5.04
C ALA A 174 12.41 3.79 -4.30
N ALA A 175 13.54 3.13 -4.53
CA ALA A 175 13.86 1.88 -3.86
C ALA A 175 13.98 2.05 -2.33
N LEU A 176 14.56 3.16 -1.85
CA LEU A 176 14.66 3.47 -0.42
C LEU A 176 13.28 3.64 0.24
N LEU A 177 12.34 4.32 -0.43
CA LEU A 177 10.97 4.46 0.04
C LEU A 177 10.24 3.11 0.06
N ALA A 178 10.35 2.33 -1.02
CA ALA A 178 9.72 1.02 -1.12
C ALA A 178 10.17 0.07 0.01
N VAL A 179 11.48 -0.01 0.30
CA VAL A 179 11.96 -0.90 1.38
C VAL A 179 11.67 -0.38 2.79
N ALA A 180 11.38 0.92 2.94
CA ALA A 180 10.98 1.50 4.21
C ALA A 180 9.51 1.23 4.55
N LEU A 181 8.67 1.09 3.51
CA LEU A 181 7.21 0.99 3.61
C LEU A 181 6.67 -0.09 4.57
N PRO A 182 7.28 -1.29 4.69
CA PRO A 182 6.82 -2.29 5.66
C PRO A 182 6.96 -1.89 7.12
N ASN A 183 7.88 -0.98 7.43
CA ASN A 183 8.12 -0.50 8.79
C ASN A 183 8.63 0.95 8.77
N PRO A 184 7.76 1.93 8.49
CA PRO A 184 8.14 3.32 8.27
C PRO A 184 8.55 4.05 9.56
N PHE A 185 8.20 3.50 10.73
CA PHE A 185 8.61 4.04 12.04
C PHE A 185 10.09 3.78 12.32
N ASP A 186 10.58 2.57 11.99
CA ASP A 186 11.97 2.19 12.23
C ASP A 186 12.87 2.46 11.02
N ARG A 187 12.31 2.44 9.80
CA ARG A 187 13.06 2.59 8.54
C ARG A 187 12.88 3.98 7.96
N ASN A 188 13.86 4.85 8.19
CA ASN A 188 13.87 6.18 7.59
C ASN A 188 14.50 6.17 6.18
N ALA A 189 13.71 6.41 5.15
CA ALA A 189 14.18 6.46 3.75
C ALA A 189 15.17 7.60 3.47
N GLY A 190 15.01 8.75 4.14
CA GLY A 190 15.86 9.93 4.01
C GLY A 190 17.18 9.84 4.79
N LYS A 191 17.23 9.02 5.84
CA LYS A 191 18.44 8.74 6.63
C LYS A 191 18.69 7.22 6.75
N PRO A 192 18.96 6.53 5.63
CA PRO A 192 18.98 5.08 5.62
C PRO A 192 20.26 4.52 6.26
N GLY A 193 20.09 3.60 7.20
CA GLY A 193 21.17 2.78 7.75
C GLY A 193 21.74 1.79 6.74
N ARG A 194 22.85 1.10 7.09
CA ARG A 194 23.55 0.17 6.18
C ARG A 194 22.64 -0.95 5.65
N GLY A 195 21.82 -1.54 6.52
CA GLY A 195 20.89 -2.61 6.14
C GLY A 195 19.85 -2.14 5.11
N LEU A 196 19.21 -1.00 5.37
CA LEU A 196 18.21 -0.41 4.47
C LEU A 196 18.82 -0.06 3.11
N ARG A 197 20.04 0.48 3.09
CA ARG A 197 20.76 0.75 1.83
C ARG A 197 21.01 -0.52 1.01
N ARG A 198 21.39 -1.63 1.65
CA ARG A 198 21.60 -2.92 0.96
C ARG A 198 20.30 -3.44 0.36
N LEU A 199 19.20 -3.40 1.13
CA LEU A 199 17.87 -3.79 0.65
C LEU A 199 17.43 -2.94 -0.54
N ALA A 200 17.57 -1.61 -0.43
CA ALA A 200 17.25 -0.70 -1.53
C ALA A 200 18.08 -0.99 -2.78
N SER A 201 19.36 -1.38 -2.66
CA SER A 201 20.18 -1.76 -3.82
C SER A 201 19.73 -3.06 -4.49
N LEU A 202 19.08 -3.96 -3.75
CA LEU A 202 18.47 -5.17 -4.32
C LEU A 202 17.19 -4.83 -5.07
N ILE A 203 16.29 -4.05 -4.46
CA ILE A 203 15.04 -3.63 -5.09
C ILE A 203 15.29 -2.74 -6.31
N GLU A 204 16.24 -1.80 -6.24
CA GLU A 204 16.63 -0.95 -7.36
C GLU A 204 17.08 -1.76 -8.58
N ARG A 205 17.84 -2.83 -8.36
CA ARG A 205 18.26 -3.75 -9.44
C ARG A 205 17.09 -4.53 -10.02
N ARG A 206 16.18 -5.02 -9.18
CA ARG A 206 14.97 -5.74 -9.62
C ARG A 206 14.03 -4.84 -10.42
N ALA A 207 13.77 -3.63 -9.92
CA ALA A 207 12.90 -2.65 -10.57
C ALA A 207 13.44 -2.21 -11.94
N ARG A 208 14.77 -2.07 -12.10
CA ARG A 208 15.37 -1.79 -13.42
C ARG A 208 15.18 -2.93 -14.42
N GLY A 209 15.16 -4.17 -13.96
CA GLY A 209 14.95 -5.35 -14.81
C GLY A 209 13.49 -5.62 -15.16
N SER A 210 12.53 -4.99 -14.47
CA SER A 210 11.10 -5.25 -14.61
C SER A 210 10.41 -4.39 -15.68
N GLY A 211 11.13 -3.96 -16.73
CA GLY A 211 10.72 -2.90 -17.65
C GLY A 211 9.23 -2.91 -18.06
N ASP A 212 8.75 -4.02 -18.59
CA ASP A 212 7.36 -4.17 -19.09
C ASP A 212 6.33 -4.53 -18.00
N TYR A 213 6.76 -4.72 -16.76
CA TYR A 213 5.93 -5.26 -15.69
C TYR A 213 4.90 -4.26 -15.14
N ILE A 214 5.01 -2.97 -15.46
CA ILE A 214 4.08 -1.92 -15.06
C ILE A 214 3.02 -1.58 -16.12
N ARG A 215 3.01 -2.29 -17.25
CA ARG A 215 2.07 -2.06 -18.35
C ARG A 215 0.61 -2.04 -17.89
N CYS A 216 0.21 -2.90 -16.97
CA CYS A 216 -1.17 -2.91 -16.44
C CYS A 216 -1.61 -1.61 -15.74
N ILE A 217 -0.68 -0.70 -15.43
CA ILE A 217 -0.95 0.60 -14.79
C ILE A 217 -0.96 1.75 -15.82
N TYR A 218 -0.19 1.64 -16.90
CA TYR A 218 0.07 2.73 -17.84
C TYR A 218 -0.42 2.48 -19.27
N ASP A 219 -0.76 1.24 -19.61
CA ASP A 219 -1.45 0.85 -20.85
C ASP A 219 -2.97 0.96 -20.65
#